data_AF-A0A8S9PT02-F1
#
_entry.id   AF-A0A8S9PT02-F1
#
_cell.length_a   1.000
_cell.length_b   1.000
_cell.length_c   1.000
_cell.angle_alpha   90.00
_cell.angle_beta   90.00
_cell.angle_gamma   90.00
#
_symmetry.space_group_name_H-M   'P 1'
#
loop_
_entity.id
_entity.type
_entity.pdbx_description
1 polymer ?
#
loop_
_entity_poly.entity_id
_entity_poly.type
_entity_poly.pdbx_seq_one_letter_code
_entity_poly.pdbx_strand_id
1 'polypeptide(L)'
;MFHAMLANNEFAATLEKRLQDVPRSDELYEIKKVVRALKLGLKMAQDRECANSTQLAAAEKLGNHAASLEARLRVVSNKRKSPLEQVSFLDEKVESSANKFSDGLCRATYDAKKALADSYLDVLVSLKEKWEKKKAATDCEARLREVMANIYLLKEIMNNNILASDELLRLRTKEVELVSELDVMVISDFSVGKLDLPQISEDLPEDFFAKVPSVANDVTKCSGGQFEDGKVGIEE
;
A
#
# COMPACT_ATOMS: atom_id res chain seq x y z
N MET A 1 30.84 -102.09 -84.01
CA MET A 1 32.02 -101.21 -83.82
C MET A 1 31.64 -99.72 -83.73
N PHE A 2 30.65 -99.24 -84.50
CA PHE A 2 30.22 -97.82 -84.49
C PHE A 2 29.51 -97.36 -83.20
N HIS A 3 28.73 -98.21 -82.52
CA HIS A 3 28.00 -97.85 -81.28
C HIS A 3 28.90 -97.62 -80.05
N ALA A 4 30.03 -98.34 -79.93
CA ALA A 4 30.97 -98.14 -78.81
C ALA A 4 31.72 -96.79 -78.91
N MET A 5 31.91 -96.28 -80.13
CA MET A 5 32.59 -95.01 -80.38
C MET A 5 31.70 -93.81 -80.05
N LEU A 6 30.40 -93.89 -80.34
CA LEU A 6 29.40 -92.88 -79.98
C LEU A 6 29.26 -92.72 -78.46
N ALA A 7 29.13 -93.85 -77.72
CA ALA A 7 29.00 -93.82 -76.27
C ALA A 7 30.27 -93.27 -75.57
N ASN A 8 31.46 -93.61 -76.09
CA ASN A 8 32.71 -93.04 -75.57
C ASN A 8 32.83 -91.54 -75.84
N ASN A 9 32.36 -91.07 -77.00
CA ASN A 9 32.40 -89.66 -77.35
C ASN A 9 31.40 -88.83 -76.51
N GLU A 10 30.22 -89.39 -76.23
CA GLU A 10 29.22 -88.79 -75.34
C GLU A 10 29.70 -88.75 -73.88
N PHE A 11 30.37 -89.82 -73.43
CA PHE A 11 31.04 -89.85 -72.14
C PHE A 11 32.16 -88.81 -72.05
N ALA A 12 33.00 -88.69 -73.09
CA ALA A 12 34.06 -87.70 -73.18
C ALA A 12 33.53 -86.26 -73.19
N ALA A 13 32.49 -85.96 -73.98
CA ALA A 13 31.86 -84.65 -74.04
C ALA A 13 31.20 -84.26 -72.70
N THR A 14 30.60 -85.24 -72.00
CA THR A 14 30.05 -85.02 -70.66
C THR A 14 31.16 -84.76 -69.64
N LEU A 15 32.27 -85.51 -69.71
CA LEU A 15 33.41 -85.32 -68.82
C LEU A 15 34.09 -83.96 -69.06
N GLU A 16 34.22 -83.56 -70.32
CA GLU A 16 34.81 -82.28 -70.75
C GLU A 16 33.94 -81.10 -70.34
N LYS A 17 32.61 -81.19 -70.51
CA LYS A 17 31.66 -80.19 -70.00
C LYS A 17 31.77 -80.05 -68.48
N ARG A 18 31.82 -81.17 -67.76
CA ARG A 18 31.99 -81.16 -66.30
C ARG A 18 33.34 -80.59 -65.87
N LEU A 19 34.40 -80.76 -66.66
CA LEU A 19 35.71 -80.15 -66.41
C LEU A 19 35.74 -78.65 -66.74
N GLN A 20 34.96 -78.18 -67.72
CA GLN A 20 34.77 -76.76 -67.99
C GLN A 20 33.94 -76.07 -66.90
N ASP A 21 33.01 -76.79 -66.28
CA ASP A 21 32.21 -76.31 -65.14
C ASP A 21 32.98 -76.32 -63.79
N VAL A 22 34.21 -76.86 -63.75
CA VAL A 22 35.08 -76.79 -62.56
C VAL A 22 35.71 -75.39 -62.49
N PRO A 23 35.48 -74.63 -61.41
CA PRO A 23 36.05 -73.29 -61.25
C PRO A 23 37.57 -73.31 -61.39
N ARG A 24 38.11 -72.32 -62.12
CA ARG A 24 39.57 -72.15 -62.23
C ARG A 24 40.16 -71.70 -60.89
N SER A 25 41.45 -71.96 -60.67
CA SER A 25 42.09 -71.71 -59.36
C SER A 25 42.06 -70.25 -58.90
N ASP A 26 42.07 -69.31 -59.85
CA ASP A 26 41.94 -67.86 -59.65
C ASP A 26 40.51 -67.46 -59.23
N GLU A 27 39.48 -68.03 -59.85
CA GLU A 27 38.07 -67.86 -59.43
C GLU A 27 37.86 -68.39 -58.01
N LEU A 28 38.44 -69.55 -57.68
CA LEU A 28 38.38 -70.13 -56.33
C LEU A 28 39.08 -69.25 -55.29
N TYR A 29 40.19 -68.59 -55.66
CA TYR A 29 40.90 -67.63 -54.80
C TYR A 29 40.07 -66.38 -54.51
N GLU A 30 39.43 -65.80 -55.53
CA GLU A 30 38.52 -64.66 -55.35
C GLU A 30 37.26 -65.03 -54.55
N ILE A 31 36.68 -66.22 -54.78
CA ILE A 31 35.58 -66.73 -53.96
C ILE A 31 36.02 -66.85 -52.49
N LYS A 32 37.21 -67.40 -52.22
CA LYS A 32 37.75 -67.52 -50.86
C LYS A 32 37.96 -66.15 -50.20
N LYS A 33 38.40 -65.15 -50.96
CA LYS A 33 38.56 -63.76 -50.49
C LYS A 33 37.22 -63.13 -50.16
N VAL A 34 36.22 -63.28 -51.02
CA VAL A 34 34.85 -62.79 -50.79
C VAL A 34 34.23 -63.48 -49.57
N VAL A 35 34.38 -64.80 -49.43
CA VAL A 35 33.88 -65.56 -48.27
C VAL A 35 34.52 -65.06 -46.96
N ARG A 36 35.83 -64.76 -46.95
CA ARG A 36 36.50 -64.16 -45.79
C ARG A 36 35.96 -62.77 -45.45
N ALA A 37 35.77 -61.92 -46.47
CA ALA A 37 35.21 -60.59 -46.29
C ALA A 37 33.76 -60.63 -45.76
N LEU A 38 32.92 -61.50 -46.33
CA LEU A 38 31.54 -61.73 -45.88
C LEU A 38 31.51 -62.27 -44.44
N LYS A 39 32.40 -63.21 -44.10
CA LYS A 39 32.50 -63.74 -42.73
C LYS A 39 32.85 -62.65 -41.72
N LEU A 40 33.77 -61.75 -42.06
CA LEU A 40 34.13 -60.62 -41.21
C LEU A 40 32.97 -59.61 -41.10
N GLY A 41 32.33 -59.28 -42.22
CA GLY A 41 31.17 -58.39 -42.26
C GLY A 41 29.99 -58.93 -41.45
N LEU A 42 29.72 -60.23 -41.51
CA LEU A 42 28.69 -60.89 -40.71
C LEU A 42 28.98 -60.78 -39.22
N LYS A 43 30.23 -61.03 -38.79
CA LYS A 43 30.62 -60.90 -37.38
C LYS A 43 30.44 -59.45 -36.89
N MET A 44 30.89 -58.48 -37.69
CA MET A 44 30.71 -57.06 -37.36
C MET A 44 29.23 -56.65 -37.31
N ALA A 45 28.39 -57.22 -38.18
CA ALA A 45 26.95 -56.96 -38.15
C ALA A 45 26.30 -57.54 -36.89
N GLN A 46 26.66 -58.76 -36.50
CA GLN A 46 26.17 -59.40 -35.28
C GLN A 46 26.59 -58.65 -34.01
N ASP A 47 27.86 -58.21 -33.94
CA ASP A 47 28.36 -57.40 -32.81
C ASP A 47 27.60 -56.07 -32.71
N ARG A 48 27.30 -55.44 -33.85
CA ARG A 48 26.50 -54.21 -33.92
C ARG A 48 25.05 -54.45 -33.50
N GLU A 49 24.44 -55.55 -33.92
CA GLU A 49 23.08 -55.92 -33.52
C GLU A 49 22.99 -56.14 -31.99
N CYS A 50 23.98 -56.80 -31.41
CA CYS A 50 24.09 -56.99 -29.96
C CYS A 50 24.23 -55.64 -29.22
N ALA A 51 25.07 -54.74 -29.73
CA ALA A 51 25.23 -53.39 -29.18
C ALA A 51 23.93 -52.56 -29.29
N ASN A 52 23.25 -52.62 -30.44
CA ASN A 52 22.00 -51.92 -30.68
C ASN A 52 20.88 -52.44 -29.77
N SER A 53 20.79 -53.76 -29.56
CA SER A 53 19.83 -54.36 -28.63
C SER A 53 20.03 -53.85 -27.20
N THR A 54 21.30 -53.72 -26.77
CA THR A 54 21.65 -53.15 -25.45
C THR A 54 21.26 -51.67 -25.34
N GLN A 55 21.54 -50.88 -26.39
CA GLN A 55 21.18 -49.46 -26.43
C GLN A 55 19.66 -49.26 -26.45
N LEU A 56 18.92 -50.11 -27.15
CA LEU A 56 17.46 -50.05 -27.24
C LEU A 56 16.83 -50.32 -25.86
N ALA A 57 17.30 -51.33 -25.14
CA ALA A 57 16.86 -51.60 -23.76
C ALA A 57 17.16 -50.42 -22.80
N ALA A 58 18.33 -49.78 -22.96
CA ALA A 58 18.68 -48.60 -22.18
C ALA A 58 17.79 -47.39 -22.51
N ALA A 59 17.49 -47.18 -23.80
CA ALA A 59 16.60 -46.13 -24.28
C ALA A 59 15.15 -46.33 -23.80
N GLU A 60 14.64 -47.56 -23.82
CA GLU A 60 13.33 -47.90 -23.27
C GLU A 60 13.26 -47.60 -21.77
N LYS A 61 14.29 -47.99 -21.00
CA LYS A 61 14.37 -47.68 -19.57
C LYS A 61 14.38 -46.17 -19.32
N LEU A 62 15.14 -45.41 -20.11
CA LEU A 62 15.18 -43.95 -20.03
C LEU A 62 13.81 -43.34 -20.36
N GLY A 63 13.14 -43.82 -21.40
CA GLY A 63 11.79 -43.40 -21.78
C GLY A 63 10.76 -43.63 -20.66
N ASN A 64 10.82 -44.79 -20.01
CA ASN A 64 9.97 -45.10 -18.86
C ASN A 64 10.24 -44.17 -17.67
N HIS A 65 11.52 -43.86 -17.40
CA HIS A 65 11.89 -42.88 -16.37
C HIS A 65 11.40 -41.46 -16.70
N ALA A 66 11.52 -41.03 -17.96
CA ALA A 66 11.03 -39.73 -18.41
C ALA A 66 9.51 -39.61 -18.24
N ALA A 67 8.76 -40.63 -18.67
CA ALA A 67 7.31 -40.67 -18.50
C ALA A 67 6.90 -40.62 -17.01
N SER A 68 7.62 -41.34 -16.14
CA SER A 68 7.39 -41.30 -14.68
C SER A 68 7.65 -39.91 -14.09
N LEU A 69 8.74 -39.24 -14.49
CA LEU A 69 9.05 -37.89 -14.05
C LEU A 69 8.02 -36.87 -14.54
N GLU A 70 7.56 -36.97 -15.78
CA GLU A 70 6.53 -36.10 -16.34
C GLU A 70 5.21 -36.23 -15.56
N ALA A 71 4.80 -37.47 -15.25
CA ALA A 71 3.62 -37.73 -14.43
C ALA A 71 3.73 -37.10 -13.03
N ARG A 72 4.90 -37.25 -12.38
CA ARG A 72 5.16 -36.62 -11.07
C ARG A 72 5.14 -35.09 -11.15
N LEU A 73 5.71 -34.51 -12.20
CA LEU A 73 5.74 -33.07 -12.39
C LEU A 73 4.33 -32.51 -12.59
N ARG A 74 3.48 -33.20 -13.36
CA ARG A 74 2.06 -32.84 -13.52
C ARG A 74 1.32 -32.84 -12.18
N VAL A 75 1.52 -33.86 -11.36
CA VAL A 75 0.92 -33.95 -10.02
C VAL A 75 1.40 -32.82 -9.12
N VAL A 76 2.70 -32.54 -9.08
CA VAL A 76 3.26 -31.44 -8.25
C VAL A 76 2.76 -30.08 -8.73
N SER A 77 2.71 -29.85 -10.05
CA SER A 77 2.18 -28.61 -10.62
C SER A 77 0.72 -28.40 -10.23
N ASN A 78 -0.13 -29.42 -10.34
CA ASN A 78 -1.54 -29.32 -9.94
C ASN A 78 -1.68 -29.12 -8.42
N LYS A 79 -0.88 -29.82 -7.61
CA LYS A 79 -0.84 -29.62 -6.16
C LYS A 79 -0.37 -28.22 -5.76
N ARG A 80 0.46 -27.55 -6.58
CA ARG A 80 0.92 -26.17 -6.32
C ARG A 80 -0.14 -25.12 -6.66
N LYS A 81 -1.01 -25.38 -7.64
CA LYS A 81 -2.10 -24.46 -8.02
C LYS A 81 -3.06 -24.18 -6.86
N SER A 82 -3.46 -25.20 -6.12
CA SER A 82 -4.42 -25.04 -5.03
C SER A 82 -3.91 -24.16 -3.86
N PRO A 83 -2.68 -24.34 -3.32
CA PRO A 83 -2.10 -23.42 -2.35
C PRO A 83 -1.91 -22.00 -2.88
N LEU A 84 -1.61 -21.82 -4.18
CA LEU A 84 -1.49 -20.48 -4.77
C LEU A 84 -2.83 -19.74 -4.75
N GLU A 85 -3.93 -20.43 -5.05
CA GLU A 85 -5.29 -19.86 -4.94
C GLU A 85 -5.64 -19.53 -3.49
N GLN A 86 -5.26 -20.39 -2.54
CA GLN A 86 -5.45 -20.11 -1.11
C GLN A 86 -4.65 -18.90 -0.63
N VAL A 87 -3.39 -18.75 -1.08
CA VAL A 87 -2.55 -17.59 -0.78
C VAL A 87 -3.20 -16.33 -1.36
N SER A 88 -3.63 -16.35 -2.63
CA SER A 88 -4.32 -15.21 -3.24
C SER A 88 -5.57 -14.78 -2.46
N PHE A 89 -6.40 -15.74 -2.03
CA PHE A 89 -7.58 -15.46 -1.23
C PHE A 89 -7.24 -14.86 0.15
N LEU A 90 -6.20 -15.38 0.80
CA LEU A 90 -5.74 -14.87 2.09
C LEU A 90 -5.13 -13.47 1.96
N ASP A 91 -4.35 -13.21 0.92
CA ASP A 91 -3.77 -11.90 0.63
C ASP A 91 -4.87 -10.85 0.43
N GLU A 92 -5.89 -11.16 -0.37
CA GLU A 92 -7.06 -10.27 -0.54
C GLU A 92 -7.79 -9.99 0.78
N LYS A 93 -7.90 -11.00 1.65
CA LYS A 93 -8.53 -10.84 2.97
C LYS A 93 -7.69 -9.99 3.92
N VAL A 94 -6.38 -10.17 3.91
CA VAL A 94 -5.44 -9.35 4.70
C VAL A 94 -5.52 -7.90 4.23
N GLU A 95 -5.49 -7.66 2.93
CA GLU A 95 -5.58 -6.32 2.32
C GLU A 95 -6.93 -5.65 2.65
N SER A 96 -8.05 -6.35 2.45
CA SER A 96 -9.37 -5.83 2.80
C SER A 96 -9.50 -5.52 4.30
N SER A 97 -8.91 -6.36 5.15
CA SER A 97 -8.89 -6.14 6.59
C SER A 97 -8.04 -4.94 6.97
N ALA A 98 -6.84 -4.80 6.41
CA ALA A 98 -5.93 -3.68 6.66
C ALA A 98 -6.59 -2.35 6.29
N ASN A 99 -7.25 -2.29 5.13
CA ASN A 99 -7.97 -1.10 4.68
C ASN A 99 -9.11 -0.71 5.64
N LYS A 100 -9.91 -1.67 6.13
CA LYS A 100 -10.95 -1.41 7.14
C LYS A 100 -10.38 -0.90 8.46
N PHE A 101 -9.26 -1.45 8.92
CA PHE A 101 -8.59 -1.00 10.13
C PHE A 101 -8.05 0.43 9.98
N SER A 102 -7.43 0.73 8.83
CA SER A 102 -6.95 2.07 8.50
C SER A 102 -8.09 3.09 8.52
N ASP A 103 -9.19 2.80 7.81
CA ASP A 103 -10.36 3.69 7.76
C ASP A 103 -10.97 3.91 9.15
N GLY A 104 -11.06 2.85 9.96
CA GLY A 104 -11.56 2.92 11.32
C GLY A 104 -10.68 3.78 12.22
N LEU A 105 -9.36 3.62 12.13
CA LEU A 105 -8.39 4.41 12.90
C LEU A 105 -8.44 5.90 12.53
N CYS A 106 -8.49 6.22 11.24
CA CYS A 106 -8.61 7.59 10.74
C CYS A 106 -9.89 8.25 11.25
N ARG A 107 -11.03 7.55 11.17
CA ARG A 107 -12.32 8.03 11.65
C ARG A 107 -12.31 8.28 13.16
N ALA A 108 -11.82 7.32 13.95
CA ALA A 108 -11.73 7.44 15.40
C ALA A 108 -10.85 8.62 15.82
N THR A 109 -9.73 8.84 15.12
CA THR A 109 -8.84 9.98 15.36
C THR A 109 -9.53 11.30 15.08
N TYR A 110 -10.26 11.39 13.96
CA TYR A 110 -11.04 12.58 13.62
C TYR A 110 -12.14 12.86 14.65
N ASP A 111 -12.90 11.84 15.04
CA ASP A 111 -13.99 11.98 16.01
C ASP A 111 -13.45 12.42 17.39
N ALA A 112 -12.29 11.90 17.81
CA ALA A 112 -11.63 12.32 19.04
C ALA A 112 -11.17 13.79 18.99
N LYS A 113 -10.56 14.22 17.86
CA LYS A 113 -10.16 15.62 17.67
C LYS A 113 -11.35 16.56 17.66
N LYS A 114 -12.45 16.16 17.03
CA LYS A 114 -13.70 16.92 17.01
C LYS A 114 -14.29 17.05 18.42
N ALA A 115 -14.39 15.95 19.17
CA ALA A 115 -14.88 15.98 20.55
C ALA A 115 -14.04 16.89 21.47
N LEU A 116 -12.72 16.90 21.27
CA LEU A 116 -11.83 17.81 21.99
C LEU A 116 -12.09 19.27 21.62
N ALA A 117 -12.24 19.59 20.33
CA ALA A 117 -12.56 20.94 19.87
C ALA A 117 -13.92 21.43 20.41
N ASP A 118 -14.94 20.57 20.39
CA ASP A 118 -16.27 20.87 20.94
C ASP A 118 -16.18 21.14 22.46
N SER A 119 -15.35 20.38 23.19
CA SER A 119 -15.11 20.60 24.62
C SER A 119 -14.41 21.93 24.91
N TYR A 120 -13.41 22.31 24.10
CA TYR A 120 -12.76 23.62 24.23
C TYR A 120 -13.72 24.76 23.94
N LEU A 121 -14.59 24.60 22.93
CA LEU A 121 -15.60 25.60 22.60
C LEU A 121 -16.57 25.83 23.77
N ASP A 122 -17.06 24.76 24.41
CA ASP A 122 -17.93 24.85 25.58
C ASP A 122 -17.28 25.62 26.74
N VAL A 123 -16.01 25.33 27.03
CA VAL A 123 -15.24 26.05 28.07
C VAL A 123 -15.11 27.55 27.73
N LEU A 124 -14.81 27.88 26.47
CA LEU A 124 -14.67 29.27 26.03
C LEU A 124 -16.00 30.03 26.10
N VAL A 125 -17.11 29.40 25.72
CA VAL A 125 -18.46 29.99 25.84
C VAL A 125 -18.80 30.22 27.32
N SER A 126 -18.57 29.23 28.19
CA SER A 126 -18.80 29.36 29.64
C SER A 126 -17.95 30.47 30.26
N LEU A 127 -16.68 30.58 29.86
CA LEU A 127 -15.78 31.63 30.33
C LEU A 127 -16.26 33.02 29.90
N LYS A 128 -16.67 33.17 28.64
CA LYS A 128 -17.23 34.43 28.13
C LYS A 128 -18.47 34.84 28.92
N GLU A 129 -19.41 33.92 29.15
CA GLU A 129 -20.60 34.21 29.94
C GLU A 129 -20.28 34.62 31.38
N LYS A 130 -19.35 33.92 32.04
CA LYS A 130 -18.90 34.26 33.40
C LYS A 130 -18.21 35.63 33.43
N TRP A 131 -17.41 35.96 32.43
CA TRP A 131 -16.75 37.25 32.31
C TRP A 131 -17.75 38.40 32.19
N GLU A 132 -18.75 38.28 31.31
CA GLU A 132 -19.80 39.30 31.17
C GLU A 132 -20.62 39.46 32.46
N LYS A 133 -20.97 38.36 33.13
CA LYS A 133 -21.62 38.40 34.45
C LYS A 133 -20.75 39.10 35.49
N LYS A 134 -19.44 38.83 35.50
CA LYS A 134 -18.50 39.47 36.44
C LYS A 134 -18.39 40.96 36.18
N LYS A 135 -18.34 41.38 34.91
CA LYS A 135 -18.32 42.79 34.51
C LYS A 135 -19.55 43.53 35.02
N ALA A 136 -20.74 42.97 34.79
CA ALA A 136 -21.99 43.55 35.28
C ALA A 136 -22.05 43.57 36.82
N ALA A 137 -21.58 42.51 37.49
CA ALA A 137 -21.53 42.46 38.95
C ALA A 137 -20.60 43.54 39.54
N THR A 138 -19.41 43.74 38.94
CA THR A 138 -18.46 44.76 39.38
C THR A 138 -18.99 46.18 39.13
N ASP A 139 -19.70 46.43 38.02
CA ASP A 139 -20.39 47.71 37.78
C ASP A 139 -21.46 47.99 38.86
N CYS A 140 -22.33 47.01 39.12
CA CYS A 140 -23.35 47.11 40.16
C CYS A 140 -22.73 47.33 41.56
N GLU A 141 -21.65 46.62 41.88
CA GLU A 141 -20.96 46.74 43.16
C GLU A 141 -20.30 48.13 43.33
N ALA A 142 -19.73 48.70 42.26
CA ALA A 142 -19.19 50.06 42.26
C ALA A 142 -20.28 51.09 42.55
N ARG A 143 -21.41 51.01 41.83
CA ARG A 143 -22.57 51.91 42.02
C ARG A 143 -23.19 51.78 43.41
N LEU A 144 -23.24 50.56 43.97
CA LEU A 144 -23.73 50.34 45.33
C LEU A 144 -22.82 51.01 46.36
N ARG A 145 -21.49 50.84 46.25
CA ARG A 145 -20.54 51.49 47.17
C ARG A 145 -20.62 53.01 47.09
N GLU A 146 -20.79 53.57 45.89
CA GLU A 146 -21.00 55.01 45.71
C GLU A 146 -22.27 55.49 46.43
N VAL A 147 -23.41 54.83 46.22
CA VAL A 147 -24.68 55.18 46.90
C VAL A 147 -24.53 55.08 48.41
N MET A 148 -23.88 54.03 48.92
CA MET A 148 -23.62 53.89 50.36
C MET A 148 -22.76 55.04 50.89
N ALA A 149 -21.66 55.37 50.22
CA ALA A 149 -20.79 56.48 50.61
C ALA A 149 -21.55 57.82 50.60
N ASN A 150 -22.39 58.07 49.60
CA ASN A 150 -23.23 59.26 49.51
C ASN A 150 -24.24 59.34 50.67
N ILE A 151 -24.87 58.22 51.05
CA ILE A 151 -25.78 58.16 52.20
C ILE A 151 -25.04 58.51 53.51
N TYR A 152 -23.85 57.93 53.73
CA TYR A 152 -23.04 58.24 54.91
C TYR A 152 -22.62 59.72 54.94
N LEU A 153 -22.18 60.27 53.81
CA LEU A 153 -21.80 61.68 53.68
C LEU A 153 -22.98 62.61 54.00
N LEU A 154 -24.16 62.36 53.41
CA LEU A 154 -25.36 63.14 53.68
C LEU A 154 -25.72 63.12 55.17
N LYS A 155 -25.56 61.97 55.83
CA LYS A 155 -25.78 61.84 57.27
C LYS A 155 -24.80 62.67 58.09
N GLU A 156 -23.51 62.68 57.74
CA GLU A 156 -22.51 63.51 58.42
C GLU A 156 -22.75 65.02 58.23
N ILE A 157 -23.14 65.45 57.03
CA ILE A 157 -23.52 66.84 56.74
C ILE A 157 -24.74 67.23 57.57
N MET A 158 -25.78 66.39 57.60
CA MET A 158 -27.01 66.66 58.38
C MET A 158 -26.74 66.80 59.89
N ASN A 159 -25.75 66.08 60.41
CA ASN A 159 -25.34 66.17 61.81
C ASN A 159 -24.42 67.37 62.10
N ASN A 160 -24.07 68.17 61.08
CA ASN A 160 -23.05 69.24 61.13
C ASN A 160 -21.65 68.75 61.52
N ASN A 161 -21.34 67.47 61.31
CA ASN A 161 -20.01 66.89 61.57
C ASN A 161 -18.98 67.29 60.50
N ILE A 162 -19.44 67.65 59.29
CA ILE A 162 -18.60 68.09 58.17
C ILE A 162 -19.29 69.20 57.37
N LEU A 163 -18.51 70.15 56.86
CA LEU A 163 -19.00 71.19 55.95
C LEU A 163 -18.90 70.72 54.49
N ALA A 164 -19.87 71.10 53.66
CA ALA A 164 -19.90 70.73 52.25
C ALA A 164 -18.71 71.27 51.44
N SER A 165 -18.14 72.42 51.84
CA SER A 165 -16.93 73.00 51.23
C SER A 165 -15.70 72.10 51.42
N ASP A 166 -15.56 71.52 52.61
CA ASP A 166 -14.40 70.74 53.00
C ASP A 166 -14.40 69.39 52.26
N GLU A 167 -15.58 68.78 52.15
CA GLU A 167 -15.76 67.56 51.37
C GLU A 167 -15.54 67.78 49.87
N LEU A 168 -15.99 68.91 49.32
CA LEU A 168 -15.76 69.24 47.91
C LEU A 168 -14.27 69.33 47.58
N LEU A 169 -13.47 69.95 48.46
CA LEU A 169 -12.02 70.02 48.32
C LEU A 169 -11.39 68.61 48.36
N ARG A 170 -11.87 67.74 49.27
CA ARG A 170 -11.41 66.35 49.39
C ARG A 170 -11.72 65.53 48.13
N LEU A 171 -12.93 65.64 47.59
CA LEU A 171 -13.35 64.94 46.37
C LEU A 171 -12.57 65.40 45.13
N ARG A 172 -12.31 66.70 44.99
CA ARG A 172 -11.45 67.22 43.91
C ARG A 172 -10.03 66.68 43.95
N THR A 173 -9.49 66.51 45.14
CA THR A 173 -8.16 65.88 45.31
C THR A 173 -8.19 64.41 44.89
N LYS A 174 -9.26 63.67 45.27
CA LYS A 174 -9.46 62.26 44.93
C LYS A 174 -9.70 62.04 43.43
N GLU A 175 -10.41 62.96 42.77
CA GLU A 175 -10.66 62.94 41.32
C GLU A 175 -9.33 62.90 40.54
N VAL A 176 -8.37 63.76 40.89
CA VAL A 176 -7.04 63.80 40.24
C VAL A 176 -6.24 62.51 40.46
N GLU A 177 -6.30 61.94 41.66
CA GLU A 177 -5.66 60.66 42.00
C GLU A 177 -6.20 59.50 41.15
N LEU A 178 -7.53 59.37 41.07
CA LEU A 178 -8.20 58.30 40.31
C LEU A 178 -7.99 58.42 38.80
N VAL A 179 -7.97 59.64 38.25
CA VAL A 179 -7.64 59.88 36.84
C VAL A 179 -6.24 59.36 36.51
N SER A 180 -5.27 59.60 37.40
CA SER A 180 -3.89 59.14 37.21
C SER A 180 -3.77 57.61 37.30
N GLU A 181 -4.53 56.97 38.20
CA GLU A 181 -4.56 55.50 38.33
C GLU A 181 -5.19 54.82 37.11
N LEU A 182 -6.24 55.42 36.55
CA LEU A 182 -6.90 54.92 35.33
C LEU A 182 -5.95 54.89 34.14
N ASP A 183 -5.14 55.94 33.95
CA ASP A 183 -4.16 56.02 32.86
C ASP A 183 -3.10 54.91 32.93
N VAL A 184 -2.68 54.52 34.14
CA VAL A 184 -1.71 53.41 34.34
C VAL A 184 -2.34 52.06 34.02
N MET A 185 -3.64 51.91 34.23
CA MET A 185 -4.35 50.64 34.04
C MET A 185 -4.76 50.38 32.58
N VAL A 186 -4.45 51.30 31.65
CA VAL A 186 -4.68 51.11 30.21
C VAL A 186 -3.93 49.88 29.70
N ILE A 187 -4.69 48.78 29.67
CA ILE A 187 -4.56 47.56 28.86
C ILE A 187 -3.19 46.89 28.97
N SER A 188 -3.04 46.09 30.03
CA SER A 188 -2.11 44.96 29.98
C SER A 188 -2.47 44.12 28.74
N ASP A 189 -1.55 44.06 27.79
CA ASP A 189 -1.68 43.34 26.53
C ASP A 189 -1.85 41.84 26.81
N PHE A 190 -3.10 41.39 26.95
CA PHE A 190 -3.53 39.99 27.01
C PHE A 190 -3.35 39.30 25.64
N SER A 191 -2.25 39.55 24.95
CA SER A 191 -1.89 38.81 23.75
C SER A 191 -1.75 37.34 24.10
N VAL A 192 -2.49 36.51 23.37
CA VAL A 192 -2.54 35.06 23.56
C VAL A 192 -1.15 34.42 23.44
N GLY A 193 -0.21 35.06 22.74
CA GLY A 193 1.18 34.60 22.60
C GLY A 193 2.02 34.64 23.88
N LYS A 194 1.52 35.23 24.98
CA LYS A 194 2.20 35.27 26.30
C LYS A 194 1.58 34.32 27.32
N LEU A 195 0.51 33.60 26.96
CA LEU A 195 -0.07 32.57 27.82
C LEU A 195 0.79 31.31 27.72
N ASP A 196 1.20 30.76 28.86
CA ASP A 196 1.83 29.43 28.95
C ASP A 196 0.78 28.37 28.59
N LEU A 197 0.54 28.20 27.29
CA LEU A 197 -0.32 27.15 26.78
C LEU A 197 0.45 25.82 26.79
N PRO A 198 -0.22 24.71 27.15
CA PRO A 198 0.40 23.41 27.07
C PRO A 198 0.89 23.18 25.64
N GLN A 199 2.17 22.85 25.52
CA GLN A 199 2.80 22.47 24.27
C GLN A 199 2.11 21.18 23.80
N ILE A 200 1.09 21.31 22.97
CA ILE A 200 0.57 20.17 22.21
C ILE A 200 1.69 19.79 21.25
N SER A 201 2.48 18.79 21.64
CA SER A 201 3.47 18.17 20.76
C SER A 201 2.72 17.73 19.52
N GLU A 202 2.98 18.42 18.43
CA GLU A 202 2.55 18.04 17.09
C GLU A 202 3.44 16.88 16.63
N ASP A 203 3.52 15.80 17.43
CA ASP A 203 4.04 14.50 17.00
C ASP A 203 2.98 13.83 16.10
N LEU A 204 2.62 14.52 15.02
CA LEU A 204 2.02 13.89 13.86
C LEU A 204 3.10 13.84 12.79
N PRO A 205 3.37 12.67 12.18
CA PRO A 205 4.30 12.63 11.06
C PRO A 205 3.79 13.54 9.93
N GLU A 206 4.62 14.50 9.52
CA GLU A 206 4.45 15.39 8.34
C GLU A 206 3.97 14.65 7.08
N ASP A 207 4.21 13.33 7.00
CA ASP A 207 3.83 12.46 5.90
C ASP A 207 2.32 12.22 5.75
N PHE A 208 1.46 12.63 6.70
CA PHE A 208 0.01 12.41 6.58
C PHE A 208 -0.66 13.35 5.55
N PHE A 209 -0.07 14.50 5.27
CA PHE A 209 -0.58 15.47 4.28
C PHE A 209 0.21 15.47 2.97
N ALA A 210 1.34 14.76 2.91
CA ALA A 210 2.10 14.61 1.69
C ALA A 210 1.42 13.57 0.78
N LYS A 211 0.70 14.09 -0.21
CA LYS A 211 0.36 13.46 -1.51
C LYS A 211 -1.12 13.11 -1.72
N VAL A 212 -1.94 14.14 -1.86
CA VAL A 212 -2.97 14.13 -2.90
C VAL A 212 -2.28 14.59 -4.20
N PRO A 213 -2.21 13.78 -5.27
CA PRO A 213 -1.77 14.27 -6.56
C PRO A 213 -2.77 15.32 -7.04
N SER A 214 -2.32 16.57 -7.09
CA SER A 214 -3.01 17.64 -7.81
C SER A 214 -3.10 17.22 -9.28
N VAL A 215 -4.24 16.65 -9.68
CA VAL A 215 -4.62 16.58 -11.08
C VAL A 215 -4.88 18.01 -11.50
N ALA A 216 -3.94 18.53 -12.30
CA ALA A 216 -4.10 19.78 -13.01
C ALA A 216 -5.38 19.71 -13.85
N ASN A 217 -6.45 20.35 -13.37
CA ASN A 217 -7.60 20.66 -14.22
C ASN A 217 -7.27 21.91 -15.01
N ASP A 218 -6.98 21.66 -16.28
CA ASP A 218 -6.88 22.64 -17.34
C ASP A 218 -8.26 23.28 -17.57
N VAL A 219 -8.30 24.61 -17.48
CA VAL A 219 -9.08 25.53 -18.31
C VAL A 219 -10.58 25.22 -18.51
N THR A 220 -11.47 26.01 -17.89
CA THR A 220 -12.29 27.02 -18.61
C THR A 220 -13.25 27.83 -17.71
N LYS A 221 -13.12 29.16 -17.87
CA LYS A 221 -14.18 30.18 -17.99
C LYS A 221 -14.90 30.75 -16.76
N CYS A 222 -14.71 32.07 -16.64
CA CYS A 222 -15.45 33.07 -15.89
C CYS A 222 -16.95 33.15 -16.20
N SER A 223 -17.76 33.41 -15.16
CA SER A 223 -18.76 34.50 -15.05
C SER A 223 -19.35 34.39 -13.63
N GLY A 224 -19.25 35.40 -12.75
CA GLY A 224 -19.98 36.66 -12.87
C GLY A 224 -21.39 36.48 -12.32
N GLY A 225 -21.55 36.48 -11.00
CA GLY A 225 -22.83 36.32 -10.30
C GLY A 225 -22.97 37.37 -9.19
N GLN A 226 -23.84 38.32 -9.46
CA GLN A 226 -24.13 39.56 -8.75
C GLN A 226 -24.93 39.28 -7.45
N PHE A 227 -24.53 39.89 -6.33
CA PHE A 227 -25.30 39.85 -5.08
C PHE A 227 -26.52 40.75 -5.22
N GLU A 228 -27.73 40.19 -5.08
CA GLU A 228 -28.92 40.98 -4.79
C GLU A 228 -29.15 41.06 -3.27
N ASP A 229 -29.33 42.30 -2.84
CA ASP A 229 -29.59 42.77 -1.49
C ASP A 229 -31.05 42.47 -1.11
N GLY A 230 -31.24 41.52 -0.20
CA GLY A 230 -32.54 41.11 0.33
C GLY A 230 -32.95 41.97 1.52
N LYS A 231 -33.73 43.01 1.23
CA LYS A 231 -34.31 43.98 2.15
C LYS A 231 -35.17 43.35 3.25
N VAL A 232 -35.07 43.94 4.44
CA VAL A 232 -35.76 43.67 5.70
C VAL A 232 -37.29 43.79 5.58
N GLY A 233 -38.02 42.86 6.20
CA GLY A 233 -39.44 43.00 6.53
C GLY A 233 -39.66 42.66 8.01
N ILE A 234 -39.91 43.69 8.81
CA ILE A 234 -40.52 43.58 10.14
C ILE A 234 -42.02 43.73 9.90
N GLU A 235 -42.81 42.73 10.26
CA GLU A 235 -44.25 42.89 10.50
C GLU A 235 -44.53 42.60 11.97
N GLU A 236 -45.50 43.37 12.46
CA GLU A 236 -45.95 43.65 13.82
C GLU A 236 -46.56 42.46 14.55
#